data_AF-A7NGW4-F1
#
_entry.id   AF-A7NGW4-F1
#
_cell.length_a   1.000
_cell.length_b   1.000
_cell.length_c   1.000
_cell.angle_alpha   90.00
_cell.angle_beta   90.00
_cell.angle_gamma   90.00
#
_symmetry.space_group_name_H-M   'P 1'
#
loop_
_entity.id
_entity.type
_entity.pdbx_description
1 polymer ?
#
loop_
_entity_poly.entity_id
_entity_poly.type
_entity_poly.pdbx_seq_one_letter_code
_entity_poly.pdbx_strand_id
1 'polypeptide(L)'
;MQHKNYDEQTVNEVAERVPEARRVLRSYHISASNAMPLDIAAAEASVTPDELLAVVEYKARRRARQAPAIREYALEEELVA
;
A
#
# COMPACT_ATOMS: atom_id res chain seq x y z
N MET A 1 13.52 1.82 9.01
CA MET A 1 12.42 2.48 8.27
C MET A 1 12.12 3.77 9.01
N GLN A 2 12.24 4.94 8.37
CA GLN A 2 11.88 6.19 9.05
C GLN A 2 10.36 6.21 9.29
N HIS A 3 9.96 6.24 10.55
CA HIS A 3 8.60 6.55 10.98
C HIS A 3 8.38 8.04 10.73
N LYS A 4 8.09 8.44 9.49
CA LYS A 4 7.40 9.72 9.29
C LYS A 4 6.04 9.56 9.98
N ASN A 5 5.73 10.47 10.90
CA ASN A 5 4.41 10.53 11.53
C ASN A 5 3.37 10.57 10.40
N TYR A 6 2.45 9.62 10.40
CA TYR A 6 1.42 9.51 9.37
C TYR A 6 0.38 10.63 9.48
N ASP A 7 0.35 11.32 10.64
CA ASP A 7 -0.47 12.50 10.92
C ASP A 7 -0.18 13.67 9.97
N GLU A 8 1.01 13.71 9.35
CA GLU A 8 1.39 14.77 8.41
C GLU A 8 1.23 14.36 6.94
N GLN A 9 0.84 13.11 6.65
CA GLN A 9 0.74 12.63 5.28
C GLN A 9 -0.63 12.91 4.67
N THR A 10 -0.62 13.29 3.40
CA THR A 10 -1.84 13.42 2.63
C THR A 10 -2.25 12.09 2.01
N VAL A 11 -3.54 11.98 1.64
CA VAL A 11 -4.08 10.77 1.03
C VAL A 11 -3.33 10.37 -0.26
N ASN A 12 -2.98 11.34 -1.11
CA ASN A 12 -2.25 11.09 -2.35
C ASN A 12 -0.83 10.58 -2.11
N GLU A 13 -0.11 11.08 -1.09
CA GLU A 13 1.21 10.57 -0.74
C GLU A 13 1.17 9.10 -0.31
N VAL A 14 0.18 8.72 0.49
CA VAL A 14 -0.05 7.32 0.91
C VAL A 14 -0.39 6.45 -0.32
N ALA A 15 -1.23 6.96 -1.21
CA ALA A 15 -1.65 6.28 -2.43
C ALA A 15 -0.55 6.08 -3.48
N GLU A 16 0.48 6.93 -3.46
CA GLU A 16 1.67 6.81 -4.31
C GLU A 16 2.70 5.84 -3.72
N ARG A 17 2.88 5.87 -2.40
CA ARG A 17 3.88 5.05 -1.72
C ARG A 17 3.54 3.56 -1.70
N VAL A 18 2.27 3.21 -1.55
CA VAL A 18 1.84 1.81 -1.44
C VAL A 18 0.88 1.48 -2.58
N PRO A 19 1.25 0.56 -3.51
CA PRO A 19 0.38 0.19 -4.63
C PRO A 19 -1.04 -0.23 -4.22
N GLU A 20 -1.15 -0.87 -3.05
CA GLU A 20 -2.40 -1.40 -2.53
C GLU A 20 -3.28 -0.34 -1.86
N ALA A 21 -2.70 0.81 -1.49
CA ALA A 21 -3.42 1.87 -0.80
C ALA A 21 -4.59 2.39 -1.64
N ARG A 22 -4.41 2.56 -2.95
CA ARG A 22 -5.46 3.04 -3.87
C ARG A 22 -6.73 2.19 -3.80
N ARG A 23 -6.59 0.86 -3.67
CA ARG A 23 -7.72 -0.05 -3.58
C ARG A 23 -8.41 0.03 -2.22
N VAL A 24 -7.65 0.21 -1.15
CA VAL A 24 -8.18 0.36 0.21
C VAL A 24 -8.91 1.68 0.37
N LEU A 25 -8.29 2.79 -0.03
CA LEU A 25 -8.90 4.12 0.00
C LEU A 25 -10.25 4.11 -0.72
N ARG A 26 -10.31 3.49 -1.90
CA ARG A 26 -11.57 3.33 -2.65
C ARG A 26 -12.65 2.54 -1.90
N SER A 27 -12.29 1.52 -1.12
CA SER A 27 -13.27 0.78 -0.31
C SER A 27 -13.86 1.60 0.85
N TYR A 28 -13.18 2.67 1.26
CA TYR A 28 -13.67 3.64 2.24
C TYR A 28 -14.24 4.90 1.58
N HIS A 29 -14.49 4.88 0.27
CA HIS A 29 -14.96 6.04 -0.51
C HIS A 29 -14.02 7.26 -0.50
N ILE A 30 -12.74 7.06 -0.17
CA ILE A 30 -11.71 8.09 -0.20
C ILE A 30 -11.04 8.08 -1.58
N SER A 31 -10.99 9.25 -2.25
CA SER A 31 -10.29 9.38 -3.53
C SER A 31 -8.77 9.37 -3.33
N ALA A 32 -8.07 8.55 -4.09
CA ALA A 32 -6.60 8.47 -4.08
C ALA A 32 -5.89 9.72 -4.63
N SER A 33 -6.62 10.62 -5.31
CA SER A 33 -6.11 11.92 -5.76
C SER A 33 -6.38 13.04 -4.76
N ASN A 34 -6.93 12.73 -3.59
CA ASN A 34 -7.23 13.72 -2.57
C ASN A 34 -5.92 14.23 -1.95
N ALA A 35 -5.75 15.55 -1.89
CA ALA A 35 -4.60 16.21 -1.25
C ALA A 35 -4.87 16.55 0.23
N MET A 36 -6.04 16.17 0.75
CA MET A 36 -6.39 16.32 2.16
C MET A 36 -5.47 15.45 3.05
N PRO A 37 -5.17 15.91 4.28
CA PRO A 37 -4.58 15.09 5.33
C PRO A 37 -5.32 13.76 5.54
N LEU A 38 -4.57 12.69 5.80
CA LEU A 38 -5.11 11.34 5.94
C LEU A 38 -6.07 11.21 7.12
N ASP A 39 -5.79 11.90 8.23
CA ASP A 39 -6.61 11.93 9.44
C ASP A 39 -8.01 12.51 9.18
N ILE A 40 -8.08 13.64 8.47
CA ILE A 40 -9.36 14.28 8.09
C ILE A 40 -10.14 13.38 7.14
N ALA A 41 -9.49 12.85 6.09
CA ALA A 41 -10.15 11.99 5.12
C ALA A 41 -10.67 10.67 5.75
N ALA A 42 -9.92 10.10 6.69
CA ALA A 42 -10.34 8.93 7.44
C ALA A 42 -11.54 9.27 8.34
N ALA A 43 -11.51 10.41 9.03
CA ALA A 43 -12.62 10.87 9.85
C ALA A 43 -13.91 11.07 9.04
N GLU A 44 -13.84 11.67 7.84
CA GLU A 44 -14.99 11.80 6.93
C GLU A 44 -15.55 10.43 6.51
N ALA A 45 -14.68 9.43 6.35
CA ALA A 45 -15.05 8.05 6.08
C ALA A 45 -15.45 7.25 7.34
N SER A 46 -15.58 7.90 8.50
CA SER A 46 -15.93 7.30 9.80
C SER A 46 -14.98 6.17 10.22
N VAL A 47 -13.69 6.30 9.93
CA VAL A 47 -12.63 5.36 10.33
C VAL A 47 -11.43 6.09 10.90
N THR A 48 -10.59 5.39 11.65
CA THR A 48 -9.32 5.98 12.10
C THR A 48 -8.23 5.82 11.02
N PRO A 49 -7.27 6.76 10.92
CA PRO A 49 -6.15 6.61 10.01
C PRO A 49 -5.33 5.33 10.30
N ASP A 50 -5.18 4.94 11.57
CA ASP A 50 -4.49 3.70 11.97
C ASP A 50 -5.16 2.44 11.42
N GLU A 51 -6.50 2.34 11.52
CA GLU A 51 -7.24 1.21 10.95
C GLU A 51 -7.07 1.14 9.44
N LEU A 52 -7.16 2.29 8.76
CA LEU A 52 -6.99 2.37 7.32
C LEU A 52 -5.58 1.88 6.91
N LEU A 53 -4.54 2.37 7.60
CA LEU A 53 -3.15 1.99 7.35
C LEU A 53 -2.89 0.51 7.66
N ALA A 54 -3.46 -0.03 8.74
CA ALA A 54 -3.35 -1.45 9.07
C ALA A 54 -3.92 -2.33 7.94
N VAL A 55 -5.05 -1.94 7.34
CA VAL A 55 -5.63 -2.65 6.19
C VAL A 55 -4.75 -2.54 4.95
N VAL A 56 -4.17 -1.35 4.69
CA VAL A 56 -3.21 -1.13 3.60
C VAL A 56 -2.00 -2.07 3.77
N GLU A 57 -1.37 -2.08 4.93
CA GLU A 57 -0.21 -2.92 5.21
C GLU A 57 -0.54 -4.40 5.10
N TYR A 58 -1.67 -4.83 5.66
CA TYR A 58 -2.12 -6.21 5.58
C TYR A 58 -2.25 -6.67 4.12
N LYS A 59 -2.85 -5.86 3.24
CA LYS A 59 -3.00 -6.20 1.82
C LYS A 59 -1.67 -6.19 1.09
N ALA A 60 -0.80 -5.22 1.34
CA ALA A 60 0.53 -5.16 0.75
C ALA A 60 1.35 -6.42 1.11
N ARG A 61 1.38 -6.79 2.39
CA ARG A 61 2.04 -8.02 2.86
C ARG A 61 1.41 -9.28 2.27
N ARG A 62 0.08 -9.33 2.14
CA ARG A 62 -0.62 -10.46 1.52
C ARG A 62 -0.24 -10.61 0.05
N ARG A 63 -0.17 -9.52 -0.71
CA ARG A 63 0.27 -9.55 -2.11
C ARG A 63 1.72 -9.99 -2.23
N ALA A 64 2.61 -9.50 -1.36
CA ALA A 64 4.01 -9.93 -1.34
C ALA A 64 4.17 -11.44 -1.14
N ARG A 65 3.32 -12.06 -0.31
CA ARG A 65 3.30 -13.53 -0.14
C ARG A 65 2.75 -14.30 -1.34
N GLN A 66 1.93 -13.65 -2.18
CA GLN A 66 1.33 -14.24 -3.38
C GLN A 66 2.16 -13.96 -4.65
N ALA A 67 3.12 -13.06 -4.57
CA ALA A 67 4.06 -12.83 -5.66
C ALA A 67 4.79 -14.16 -5.92
N PRO A 68 4.85 -14.64 -7.18
CA PRO A 68 5.60 -15.84 -7.49
C PRO A 68 7.03 -15.62 -7.01
N ALA A 69 7.56 -16.58 -6.24
CA ALA A 69 8.99 -16.62 -6.00
C ALA A 69 9.65 -16.63 -7.37
N ILE A 70 10.36 -15.55 -7.71
CA ILE A 70 11.18 -15.51 -8.91
C ILE A 70 12.17 -16.66 -8.74
N ARG A 71 11.91 -17.80 -9.39
CA ARG A 71 12.83 -18.93 -9.42
C ARG A 71 14.00 -18.49 -10.29
N GLU A 72 15.02 -17.92 -9.67
CA GLU A 72 16.37 -17.82 -10.22
C GLU A 72 16.96 -19.24 -10.35
N TYR A 73 16.48 -20.03 -11.31
CA TYR A 73 17.07 -21.34 -11.67
C TYR A 73 16.85 -21.69 -13.15
N ALA A 74 16.82 -20.71 -14.06
CA ALA A 74 16.50 -20.98 -15.47
C ALA A 74 17.56 -20.50 -16.47
N LEU A 75 18.83 -20.33 -16.07
CA LEU A 75 19.89 -19.86 -17.00
C LEU A 75 21.26 -20.53 -16.83
N GLU A 76 21.37 -21.70 -16.18
CA GLU A 76 22.66 -22.44 -16.14
C GLU A 76 22.69 -23.73 -16.98
N GLU A 77 21.58 -24.21 -17.54
CA GLU A 77 21.56 -25.47 -18.31
C GLU A 77 21.76 -25.33 -19.83
N GLU A 78 21.92 -24.12 -20.38
CA GLU A 78 22.14 -23.93 -21.84
C GLU A 78 23.61 -23.72 -22.26
N LEU A 79 24.56 -23.77 -21.32
CA LEU A 79 26.00 -23.61 -21.61
C LEU A 79 26.77 -24.95 -21.70
N VAL A 80 26.08 -26.08 -21.65
CA VAL A 80 26.69 -27.42 -21.80
C VAL A 80 25.86 -28.27 -22.77
N ALA A 81 25.86 -27.91 -24.05
CA ALA A 81 25.40 -28.77 -25.14
C ALA A 81 26.36 -28.67 -26.34
#